data_AF-A0A933FIN0-F1
#
_entry.id   AF-A0A933FIN0-F1
#
_cell.length_a   1.000
_cell.length_b   1.000
_cell.length_c   1.000
_cell.angle_alpha   90.00
_cell.angle_beta   90.00
_cell.angle_gamma   90.00
#
_symmetry.space_group_name_H-M   'P 1'
#
loop_
_entity.id
_entity.type
_entity.pdbx_description
1 polymer ?
#
loop_
_entity_poly.entity_id
_entity_poly.type
_entity_poly.pdbx_seq_one_letter_code
_entity_poly.pdbx_strand_id
1 'polypeptide(L)'
;MASEDDRPPYVVWFDRIGLGDLAAVGGKNASLGELVRELGARGVRVPDGFAVAASGYRHFVRAAGLEGLIERESRAVDVSDDRDVALDRG
;
A
#
# COMPACT_ATOMS: atom_id res chain seq x y z
N MET A 1 19.48 -2.94 20.99
CA MET A 1 18.16 -3.58 20.91
C MET A 1 17.23 -2.57 20.28
N ALA A 2 16.75 -2.82 19.06
CA ALA A 2 15.67 -2.02 18.49
C ALA A 2 14.44 -2.22 19.38
N SER A 3 13.82 -1.12 19.80
CA SER A 3 12.63 -1.17 20.64
C SER A 3 11.46 -1.73 19.82
N GLU A 4 10.43 -2.26 20.48
CA GLU A 4 9.26 -2.79 19.78
C GLU A 4 8.53 -1.72 18.92
N ASP A 5 8.81 -0.45 19.24
CA ASP A 5 8.36 0.79 18.61
C ASP A 5 9.13 1.17 17.32
N ASP A 6 10.31 0.56 17.08
CA ASP A 6 11.10 0.79 15.85
C ASP A 6 10.56 0.00 14.63
N ARG A 7 9.55 -0.85 14.82
CA ARG A 7 8.98 -1.63 13.72
C ARG A 7 8.12 -0.73 12.84
N PRO A 8 8.30 -0.75 11.52
CA PRO A 8 7.49 0.05 10.62
C PRO A 8 6.00 -0.33 10.78
N PRO A 9 5.10 0.66 10.96
CA PRO A 9 3.71 0.43 11.30
C PRO A 9 2.97 -0.29 10.17
N TYR A 10 1.88 -1.02 10.47
CA TYR A 10 1.05 -1.65 9.44
C TYR A 10 -0.11 -0.78 8.98
N VAL A 11 -0.49 0.21 9.78
CA VAL A 11 -1.59 1.14 9.54
C VAL A 11 -1.08 2.55 9.73
N VAL A 12 -1.42 3.45 8.79
CA VAL A 12 -1.13 4.87 8.88
C VAL A 12 -2.42 5.66 8.67
N TRP A 13 -2.79 6.50 9.62
CA TRP A 13 -3.98 7.34 9.53
C TRP A 13 -3.80 8.43 8.47
N PHE A 14 -4.84 8.73 7.70
CA PHE A 14 -4.74 9.68 6.58
C PHE A 14 -4.31 11.09 7.00
N ASP A 15 -4.69 11.53 8.20
CA ASP A 15 -4.30 12.81 8.79
C ASP A 15 -2.79 12.92 9.12
N ARG A 16 -2.10 11.78 9.18
CA ARG A 16 -0.66 11.65 9.44
C ARG A 16 0.17 11.36 8.18
N ILE A 17 -0.48 11.12 7.04
CA ILE A 17 0.22 10.86 5.79
C ILE A 17 0.66 12.19 5.16
N GLY A 18 1.91 12.24 4.71
CA GLY A 18 2.41 13.30 3.84
C GLY A 18 3.22 12.77 2.65
N LEU A 19 3.74 13.69 1.83
CA LEU A 19 4.59 13.34 0.66
C LEU A 19 5.80 12.46 1.00
N GLY A 20 6.35 12.57 2.21
CA GLY A 20 7.48 11.74 2.66
C GLY A 20 7.13 10.26 2.84
N ASP A 21 5.84 9.92 2.96
CA ASP A 21 5.38 8.56 3.24
C ASP A 21 5.13 7.75 1.96
N LEU A 22 5.48 8.27 0.78
CA LEU A 22 5.22 7.62 -0.51
C LEU A 22 5.75 6.18 -0.57
N ALA A 23 6.93 5.92 -0.01
CA ALA A 23 7.50 4.57 0.05
C ALA A 23 6.76 3.64 1.03
N ALA A 24 6.12 4.20 2.05
CA ALA A 24 5.40 3.44 3.08
C ALA A 24 3.94 3.15 2.68
N VAL A 25 3.25 4.10 2.04
CA VAL A 25 1.81 3.98 1.74
C VAL A 25 1.47 3.97 0.25
N GLY A 26 2.42 4.32 -0.63
CA GLY A 26 2.21 4.44 -2.07
C GLY A 26 1.61 5.78 -2.49
N GLY A 27 1.76 6.13 -3.78
CA GLY A 27 1.38 7.45 -4.31
C GLY A 27 -0.10 7.81 -4.16
N LYS A 28 -1.01 6.85 -4.29
CA LYS A 28 -2.46 7.11 -4.15
C LYS A 28 -2.83 7.52 -2.72
N ASN A 29 -2.32 6.78 -1.73
CA ASN A 29 -2.58 7.07 -0.32
C ASN A 29 -1.87 8.36 0.11
N ALA A 30 -0.66 8.63 -0.41
CA ALA A 30 0.04 9.89 -0.20
C ALA A 30 -0.79 11.09 -0.71
N SER A 31 -1.30 11.02 -1.94
CA SER A 31 -2.16 12.07 -2.49
C SER A 31 -3.46 12.24 -1.69
N LEU A 32 -4.09 11.15 -1.24
CA LEU A 32 -5.29 11.24 -0.41
C LEU A 32 -5.02 11.86 0.96
N GLY A 33 -3.89 11.53 1.60
CA GLY A 33 -3.48 12.14 2.86
C GLY A 33 -3.27 13.66 2.74
N GLU A 34 -2.61 14.10 1.67
CA GLU A 34 -2.46 15.53 1.37
C GLU A 34 -3.82 16.21 1.17
N LEU A 35 -4.77 15.57 0.47
CA LEU A 35 -6.13 16.11 0.33
C LEU A 35 -6.85 16.21 1.67
N VAL A 36 -6.76 15.20 2.54
CA VAL A 36 -7.36 15.21 3.88
C VAL A 36 -6.83 16.39 4.69
N ARG A 37 -5.52 16.64 4.65
CA ARG A 37 -4.85 17.71 5.41
C ARG A 37 -5.19 19.10 4.85
N GLU A 38 -5.09 19.28 3.54
CA GLU A 38 -5.29 20.58 2.89
C GLU A 38 -6.76 20.98 2.80
N LEU A 39 -7.66 20.04 2.49
CA LEU A 39 -9.08 20.32 2.32
C LEU A 39 -9.83 20.31 3.66
N GLY A 40 -9.42 19.47 4.60
CA GLY A 40 -9.92 19.49 5.97
C GLY A 40 -9.70 20.85 6.64
N ALA A 41 -8.53 21.46 6.45
CA ALA A 41 -8.23 22.82 6.91
C ALA A 41 -9.12 23.91 6.28
N ARG A 42 -9.73 23.63 5.12
CA ARG A 42 -10.62 24.55 4.39
C ARG A 42 -12.11 24.24 4.61
N GLY A 43 -12.44 23.37 5.55
CA GLY A 43 -13.83 23.01 5.91
C GLY A 43 -14.50 22.04 4.93
N VAL A 44 -13.76 21.47 3.98
CA VAL A 44 -14.26 20.41 3.11
C VAL A 44 -14.19 19.09 3.87
N ARG A 45 -15.34 18.42 4.03
CA ARG A 45 -15.39 17.13 4.73
C ARG A 45 -14.84 16.02 3.85
N VAL A 46 -13.66 15.52 4.21
CA VAL A 46 -13.11 14.27 3.69
C VAL A 46 -13.40 13.18 4.73
N PRO A 47 -13.86 11.97 4.34
CA PRO A 47 -14.07 10.88 5.28
C PRO A 47 -12.78 10.48 6.00
N ASP A 48 -12.88 10.24 7.32
CA ASP A 48 -11.79 9.67 8.10
C ASP A 48 -11.42 8.26 7.60
N GLY A 49 -10.15 7.90 7.76
CA GLY A 49 -9.68 6.58 7.36
C GLY A 49 -8.18 6.39 7.52
N PHE A 50 -7.70 5.26 7.01
CA PHE A 50 -6.32 4.85 7.12
C PHE A 50 -5.85 4.09 5.88
N ALA A 51 -4.53 4.07 5.67
CA ALA A 51 -3.85 3.25 4.69
C ALA A 51 -3.22 2.03 5.35
N VAL A 52 -3.30 0.88 4.68
CA VAL A 52 -2.42 -0.27 4.98
C VAL A 52 -1.04 0.03 4.42
N ALA A 53 -0.03 0.05 5.30
CA ALA A 53 1.33 0.31 4.91
C ALA A 53 1.94 -0.90 4.16
N ALA A 54 2.95 -0.62 3.35
CA ALA A 54 3.68 -1.62 2.59
C ALA A 54 4.35 -2.67 3.50
N SER A 55 4.74 -2.29 4.72
CA SER A 55 5.19 -3.21 5.79
C SER A 55 4.11 -4.22 6.18
N GLY A 56 2.85 -3.77 6.33
CA GLY A 56 1.71 -4.64 6.63
C GLY A 56 1.40 -5.60 5.49
N TYR A 57 1.40 -5.10 4.25
CA TYR A 57 1.25 -5.94 3.06
C TYR A 57 2.36 -7.00 2.97
N ARG A 58 3.63 -6.60 3.09
CA ARG A 58 4.78 -7.53 3.06
C ARG A 58 4.72 -8.55 4.19
N HIS A 59 4.29 -8.15 5.38
CA HIS A 59 4.09 -9.08 6.49
C HIS A 59 3.02 -10.12 6.15
N PHE A 60 1.87 -9.69 5.63
CA PHE A 60 0.79 -10.58 5.22
C PHE A 60 1.26 -11.59 4.17
N VAL A 61 1.95 -11.15 3.11
CA VAL A 61 2.44 -12.04 2.06
C VAL A 61 3.39 -13.10 2.63
N ARG A 62 4.31 -12.72 3.52
CA ARG A 62 5.21 -13.66 4.21
C ARG A 62 4.46 -14.64 5.10
N ALA A 63 3.60 -14.13 5.97
CA ALA A 63 2.86 -14.94 6.93
C ALA A 63 1.93 -15.94 6.23
N ALA A 64 1.38 -15.57 5.07
CA ALA A 64 0.54 -16.43 4.25
C ALA A 64 1.35 -17.37 3.31
N GLY A 65 2.69 -17.30 3.31
CA GLY A 65 3.54 -18.13 2.44
C GLY A 65 3.36 -17.85 0.94
N LEU A 66 2.92 -16.65 0.58
CA LEU A 66 2.54 -16.30 -0.80
C LEU A 66 3.72 -15.80 -1.65
N GLU A 67 4.87 -15.49 -1.04
CA GLU A 67 6.06 -14.96 -1.75
C GLU A 67 6.44 -15.81 -2.96
N GLY A 68 6.65 -17.12 -2.76
CA GLY A 68 7.05 -18.02 -3.86
C GLY A 68 5.96 -18.26 -4.91
N LEU A 69 4.69 -18.14 -4.53
CA LEU A 69 3.57 -18.20 -5.48
C LEU A 69 3.58 -16.96 -6.37
N ILE A 70 3.63 -15.77 -5.76
CA ILE A 70 3.63 -14.49 -6.50
C ILE A 70 4.84 -14.40 -7.43
N GLU A 71 6.03 -14.76 -6.97
CA GLU A 71 7.24 -14.73 -7.81
C GLU A 71 7.15 -15.67 -9.03
N ARG A 72 6.59 -16.87 -8.84
CA ARG A 72 6.43 -17.83 -9.93
C ARG A 72 5.44 -17.32 -10.98
N GLU A 73 4.24 -16.91 -10.55
CA GLU A 73 3.20 -16.44 -11.46
C GLU A 73 3.62 -15.12 -12.15
N SER A 74 4.28 -14.21 -11.42
CA SER A 74 4.75 -12.94 -11.99
C SER A 74 5.83 -13.11 -13.06
N ARG A 75 6.59 -14.21 -13.06
CA ARG A 75 7.59 -14.51 -14.11
C ARG A 75 6.95 -15.10 -15.37
N ALA A 76 5.79 -15.73 -15.21
CA ALA A 76 5.08 -16.36 -16.32
C ALA A 76 4.31 -15.35 -17.19
N VAL A 77 4.03 -14.15 -16.66
CA VAL A 77 3.33 -13.08 -17.37
C VAL A 77 4.31 -12.26 -18.22
N ASP A 78 4.10 -12.23 -19.53
CA ASP A 78 4.77 -11.26 -20.40
C ASP A 78 4.08 -9.89 -20.29
N VAL A 79 4.80 -8.90 -19.74
CA VAL A 79 4.32 -7.52 -19.55
C VAL A 79 4.06 -6.81 -20.89
N SER A 80 4.53 -7.37 -22.00
CA SER A 80 4.41 -6.80 -23.35
C SER A 80 3.18 -7.30 -24.12
N ASP A 81 2.45 -8.30 -23.61
CA ASP A 81 1.21 -8.80 -24.22
C ASP A 81 0.01 -8.51 -23.29
N ASP A 82 -0.82 -7.54 -23.69
CA ASP A 82 -2.03 -7.13 -22.96
C ASP A 82 -3.03 -8.29 -22.72
N ARG A 83 -2.87 -9.42 -23.43
CA ARG A 83 -3.74 -10.61 -23.29
C ARG A 83 -3.28 -11.58 -22.21
N ASP A 84 -2.06 -11.43 -21.69
CA ASP A 84 -1.45 -12.39 -20.75
C ASP A 84 -1.83 -12.10 -19.27
N VAL A 85 -2.35 -10.90 -19.00
CA VAL A 85 -2.92 -10.53 -17.68
C VAL A 85 -4.35 -11.03 -17.46
N ALA A 86 -5.00 -11.56 -18.50
CA ALA A 86 -6.26 -12.26 -18.33
C ALA A 86 -5.94 -13.65 -17.77
N LEU A 87 -6.34 -13.91 -16.52
CA LEU A 87 -6.40 -15.27 -16.00
C LEU A 87 -7.36 -16.05 -16.91
N ASP A 88 -6.83 -16.75 -17.91
CA ASP A 88 -7.54 -17.76 -18.68
C ASP A 88 -7.82 -18.92 -17.72
N ARG A 89 -8.92 -18.77 -16.98
CA ARG A 89 -9.60 -19.89 -16.35
C ARG A 89 -10.73 -20.27 -17.30
N GLY A 90 -10.53 -21.38 -17.99
CA GLY A 90 -11.61 -22.08 -18.70
C GLY A 90 -12.77 -22.44 -17.79
#